data_AF-A0A764WHK5-F1
#
_entry.id   AF-A0A764WHK5-F1
#
_cell.length_a   1.000
_cell.length_b   1.000
_cell.length_c   1.000
_cell.angle_alpha   90.00
_cell.angle_beta   90.00
_cell.angle_gamma   90.00
#
_symmetry.space_group_name_H-M   'P 1'
#
loop_
_entity.id
_entity.type
_entity.pdbx_description
1 polymer ?
#
loop_
_entity_poly.entity_id
_entity_poly.type
_entity_poly.pdbx_seq_one_letter_code
_entity_poly.pdbx_strand_id
1 'polypeptide(L)'
;MTTVINKLSHLMPKLRFEELQNTARQICYRYFEVDGDFSQLYEDVDDALATTPDEHKEQEKMLLHFLVYRNIQRYGKGEELTDISPEEDQ
;
A
#
# COMPACT_ATOMS: atom_id res chain seq x y z
N MET A 1 -1.28 -5.33 14.74
CA MET A 1 -1.41 -5.14 13.28
C MET A 1 -0.07 -5.10 12.56
N THR A 2 1.00 -4.59 13.19
CA THR A 2 2.38 -4.58 12.67
C THR A 2 2.90 -5.96 12.26
N THR A 3 2.48 -7.02 12.95
CA THR A 3 2.97 -8.40 12.73
C THR A 3 2.66 -8.98 11.35
N VAL A 4 1.56 -8.59 10.70
CA VAL A 4 1.19 -9.14 9.38
C VAL A 4 2.01 -8.48 8.27
N ILE A 5 2.26 -7.17 8.37
CA ILE A 5 3.07 -6.43 7.41
C ILE A 5 4.52 -6.88 7.47
N ASN A 6 5.06 -7.12 8.66
CA ASN A 6 6.42 -7.66 8.80
C ASN A 6 6.50 -9.05 8.14
N LYS A 7 5.51 -9.92 8.37
CA LYS A 7 5.47 -11.24 7.71
C LYS A 7 5.33 -11.13 6.19
N LEU A 8 4.50 -10.23 5.66
CA LEU A 8 4.30 -10.06 4.22
C LEU A 8 5.49 -9.37 3.54
N SER A 9 6.12 -8.38 4.20
CA SER A 9 7.30 -7.68 3.70
C SER A 9 8.54 -8.58 3.69
N HIS A 10 8.71 -9.46 4.68
CA HIS A 10 9.79 -10.45 4.68
C HIS A 10 9.68 -11.50 3.57
N LEU A 11 8.50 -11.67 2.97
CA LEU A 11 8.28 -12.59 1.85
C LEU A 11 8.62 -11.95 0.49
N MET A 12 8.99 -10.67 0.45
CA MET A 12 9.30 -9.95 -0.79
C MET A 12 10.63 -9.19 -0.73
N PRO A 13 11.28 -8.95 -1.88
CA PRO A 13 12.47 -8.12 -1.94
C PRO A 13 12.20 -6.70 -1.42
N LYS A 14 13.14 -6.14 -0.64
CA LYS A 14 13.03 -4.77 -0.10
C LYS A 14 12.67 -3.72 -1.15
N LEU A 15 13.29 -3.80 -2.33
CA LEU A 15 13.00 -2.90 -3.45
C LEU A 15 11.53 -2.97 -3.87
N ARG A 16 10.96 -4.18 -3.95
CA ARG A 16 9.55 -4.38 -4.31
C ARG A 16 8.62 -3.83 -3.24
N PHE A 17 8.98 -3.98 -1.97
CA PHE A 17 8.23 -3.38 -0.87
C PHE A 17 8.20 -1.85 -0.96
N GLU A 18 9.35 -1.22 -1.21
CA GLU A 18 9.45 0.24 -1.41
C GLU A 18 8.64 0.71 -2.63
N GLU A 19 8.65 -0.04 -3.74
CA GLU A 19 7.81 0.23 -4.91
C GLU A 19 6.32 0.21 -4.53
N LEU A 20 5.86 -0.81 -3.80
CA LEU A 20 4.46 -0.90 -3.37
C LEU A 20 4.06 0.24 -2.42
N GLN A 21 4.98 0.71 -1.56
CA GLN A 21 4.74 1.90 -0.73
C GLN A 21 4.60 3.17 -1.57
N ASN A 22 5.44 3.34 -2.59
CA ASN A 22 5.33 4.46 -3.53
C ASN A 22 4.02 4.42 -4.32
N THR A 23 3.66 3.26 -4.86
CA THR A 23 2.39 3.03 -5.55
C THR A 23 1.21 3.35 -4.63
N ALA A 24 1.23 2.90 -3.38
CA ALA A 24 0.18 3.20 -2.41
C ALA A 24 0.03 4.70 -2.14
N ARG A 25 1.14 5.45 -2.05
CA ARG A 25 1.12 6.91 -1.91
C ARG A 25 0.50 7.58 -3.15
N GLN A 26 0.88 7.15 -4.35
CA GLN A 26 0.34 7.71 -5.59
C GLN A 26 -1.17 7.48 -5.71
N ILE A 27 -1.64 6.26 -5.43
CA ILE A 27 -3.06 5.93 -5.38
C ILE A 27 -3.76 6.87 -4.38
N CYS A 28 -3.22 6.97 -3.16
CA CYS A 28 -3.79 7.79 -2.11
C CYS A 28 -3.88 9.28 -2.46
N TYR A 29 -2.84 9.85 -3.08
CA TYR A 29 -2.85 11.25 -3.51
C TYR A 29 -3.93 11.56 -4.54
N ARG A 30 -4.15 10.65 -5.51
CA ARG A 30 -5.25 10.81 -6.48
C ARG A 30 -6.60 10.95 -5.78
N TYR A 31 -6.84 10.18 -4.71
CA TYR A 31 -8.08 10.27 -3.96
C TYR A 31 -8.21 11.54 -3.11
N PHE A 32 -7.10 12.16 -2.70
CA PHE A 32 -7.15 13.45 -2.01
C PHE A 32 -7.50 14.60 -2.94
N GLU A 33 -7.11 14.51 -4.21
CA GLU A 33 -7.45 15.49 -5.24
C GLU A 33 -8.93 15.42 -5.65
N VAL A 34 -9.61 14.29 -5.39
CA VAL A 34 -11.00 14.02 -5.83
C VAL A 34 -11.98 13.96 -4.64
N ASP A 35 -11.74 14.75 -3.59
CA ASP A 35 -12.63 14.86 -2.42
C ASP A 35 -12.99 13.51 -1.73
N GLY A 36 -12.13 12.48 -1.86
CA GLY A 36 -12.33 11.19 -1.19
C GLY A 36 -13.38 10.26 -1.83
N ASP A 37 -13.60 10.32 -3.14
CA ASP A 37 -14.36 9.28 -3.86
C ASP A 37 -13.54 8.00 -3.98
N PHE A 38 -13.66 7.07 -3.02
CA PHE A 38 -12.94 5.80 -3.00
C PHE A 38 -13.62 4.67 -3.80
N SER A 39 -14.64 4.97 -4.62
CA SER A 39 -15.41 3.95 -5.33
C SER A 39 -14.54 3.09 -6.28
N GLN A 40 -13.48 3.68 -6.83
CA GLN A 40 -12.54 3.02 -7.77
C GLN A 40 -11.30 2.44 -7.09
N LEU A 41 -11.19 2.50 -5.75
CA LEU A 41 -9.97 2.10 -5.04
C LEU A 41 -9.58 0.64 -5.31
N TYR A 42 -10.55 -0.24 -5.43
CA TYR A 42 -10.30 -1.65 -5.72
C TYR A 42 -9.78 -1.88 -7.15
N GLU A 43 -10.33 -1.15 -8.13
CA GLU A 43 -9.90 -1.21 -9.53
C GLU A 43 -8.49 -0.62 -9.68
N ASP A 44 -8.21 0.51 -9.03
CA ASP A 44 -6.89 1.14 -9.03
C ASP A 44 -5.79 0.25 -8.45
N VAL A 45 -6.10 -0.54 -7.42
CA VAL A 45 -5.17 -1.51 -6.84
C VAL A 45 -4.95 -2.69 -7.79
N ASP A 46 -6.00 -3.17 -8.45
CA ASP A 46 -5.91 -4.24 -9.43
C ASP A 46 -5.11 -3.82 -10.67
N ASP A 47 -5.33 -2.62 -11.17
CA ASP A 47 -4.60 -2.03 -12.29
C ASP A 47 -3.12 -1.83 -11.96
N ALA A 48 -2.81 -1.37 -10.74
CA ALA A 48 -1.44 -1.21 -10.27
C ALA A 48 -0.65 -2.53 -10.23
N LEU A 49 -1.34 -3.67 -10.17
CA LEU A 49 -0.76 -5.01 -10.11
C LEU A 49 -1.03 -5.83 -11.39
N ALA A 50 -1.49 -5.19 -12.47
CA ALA A 50 -1.86 -5.87 -13.71
C ALA A 50 -0.70 -6.69 -14.29
N THR A 51 0.54 -6.22 -14.12
CA THR A 51 1.76 -6.87 -14.62
C THR A 51 2.46 -7.75 -13.59
N THR A 52 1.94 -7.85 -12.36
CA THR A 52 2.52 -8.70 -11.32
C THR A 52 2.26 -10.18 -11.66
N PRO A 53 3.28 -11.06 -11.58
CA PRO A 53 3.11 -12.51 -11.75
C PRO A 53 2.08 -13.08 -10.78
N ASP A 54 1.24 -14.01 -11.25
CA ASP A 54 0.12 -14.57 -10.48
C ASP A 54 0.55 -15.16 -9.12
N GLU A 55 1.75 -15.73 -9.04
CA GLU A 55 2.31 -16.31 -7.81
C GLU A 55 2.51 -15.31 -6.66
N HIS A 56 2.67 -14.02 -7.00
CA HIS A 56 2.86 -12.93 -6.03
C HIS A 56 1.66 -11.98 -5.96
N LYS A 57 0.77 -12.04 -6.95
CA LYS A 57 -0.31 -11.06 -7.15
C LYS A 57 -1.24 -10.92 -5.95
N GLU A 58 -1.66 -12.03 -5.34
CA GLU A 58 -2.55 -11.98 -4.18
C GLU A 58 -1.87 -11.38 -2.94
N GLN A 59 -0.59 -11.70 -2.72
CA GLN A 59 0.18 -11.17 -1.60
C GLN A 59 0.42 -9.67 -1.76
N GLU A 60 0.83 -9.24 -2.96
CA GLU A 60 1.03 -7.83 -3.27
C GLU A 60 -0.28 -7.05 -3.22
N LYS A 61 -1.40 -7.63 -3.66
CA LYS A 61 -2.74 -7.03 -3.59
C LYS A 61 -3.17 -6.76 -2.16
N MET A 62 -3.07 -7.76 -1.29
CA MET A 62 -3.38 -7.59 0.14
C MET A 62 -2.52 -6.50 0.78
N LEU A 63 -1.22 -6.48 0.48
CA LEU A 63 -0.31 -5.49 1.02
C LEU A 63 -0.61 -4.08 0.50
N LEU A 64 -0.84 -3.95 -0.81
CA LEU A 64 -1.12 -2.66 -1.44
C LEU A 64 -2.43 -2.06 -0.91
N HIS A 65 -3.48 -2.87 -0.78
CA HIS A 65 -4.72 -2.44 -0.10
C HIS A 65 -4.44 -1.91 1.30
N PHE A 66 -3.69 -2.67 2.11
CA PHE A 66 -3.34 -2.25 3.45
C PHE A 66 -2.61 -0.89 3.46
N LEU A 67 -1.59 -0.73 2.62
CA LEU A 67 -0.79 0.49 2.54
C LEU A 67 -1.65 1.70 2.13
N VAL A 68 -2.55 1.52 1.15
CA VAL A 68 -3.46 2.60 0.72
C VAL A 68 -4.42 2.98 1.84
N TYR A 69 -5.08 2.00 2.48
CA TYR A 69 -5.99 2.28 3.60
C TYR A 69 -5.30 3.00 4.75
N ARG A 70 -4.07 2.61 5.10
CA ARG A 70 -3.27 3.29 6.12
C ARG A 70 -3.02 4.75 5.73
N ASN A 71 -2.63 5.01 4.48
CA ASN A 71 -2.36 6.36 4.00
C ASN A 71 -3.63 7.23 4.04
N ILE A 72 -4.77 6.69 3.61
CA ILE A 72 -6.07 7.38 3.68
C ILE A 72 -6.41 7.74 5.14
N GLN A 73 -6.25 6.80 6.06
CA GLN A 73 -6.51 7.03 7.48
C GLN A 73 -5.62 8.11 8.09
N ARG A 74 -4.32 8.12 7.74
CA ARG A 74 -3.37 9.14 8.21
C ARG A 74 -3.73 10.52 7.69
N TYR A 75 -4.02 10.63 6.41
CA TYR A 75 -4.44 11.90 5.83
C TYR A 75 -5.74 12.43 6.42
N GLY A 76 -6.73 11.55 6.65
CA GLY A 76 -7.97 11.93 7.35
C GLY A 76 -7.74 12.48 8.76
N LYS A 77 -6.58 12.22 9.36
CA LYS A 77 -6.14 12.77 10.65
C LYS A 77 -5.21 13.98 10.52
N GLY A 78 -4.88 14.41 9.30
CA GLY A 78 -3.86 15.44 9.03
C GLY A 78 -2.43 14.98 9.32
N GLU A 79 -2.19 13.66 9.37
CA GLU A 79 -0.85 13.08 9.59
C GLU A 79 -0.08 12.93 8.28
N GLU A 80 1.24 13.01 8.37
CA GLU A 80 2.14 12.80 7.23
C GLU A 80 2.14 11.33 6.76
N LEU A 81 2.20 11.14 5.44
CA LEU A 81 2.33 9.81 4.83
C LEU A 81 3.77 9.30 4.94
N THR A 82 4.07 8.61 6.03
CA THR A 82 5.40 8.04 6.28
C THR A 82 5.51 6.61 5.75
N ASP A 83 6.70 6.25 5.27
CA ASP A 83 7.03 4.87 4.95
C ASP A 83 6.99 4.00 6.22
N ILE A 84 6.67 2.73 6.03
CA ILE A 84 6.77 1.66 7.02
C ILE A 84 8.16 1.07 6.86
N SER A 85 8.94 1.11 7.94
CA SER A 85 10.16 0.31 8.03
C SER A 85 9.75 -1.15 8.29
N PRO A 86 10.23 -2.12 7.49
CA PRO A 86 10.10 -3.53 7.85
C PRO A 86 10.94 -3.89 9.10
N GLU A 87 11.84 -2.99 9.53
CA GLU A 87 12.73 -3.13 10.68
C GLU A 87 12.49 -2.00 11.67
N GLU A 88 11.45 -2.10 12.49
CA GLU A 88 11.32 -1.36 13.75
C GLU A 88 10.69 -2.32 14.79
N ASP A 89 11.45 -3.34 15.15
CA ASP A 89 11.32 -4.12 16.39
C ASP A 89 12.56 -5.04 16.46
N GLN A 90 13.71 -4.47 16.82
CA GLN A 90 14.83 -5.19 17.42
C GLN A 90 14.99 -4.73 18.87
#